data_AF-A0A2X3D0K8-F1
#
_entry.id   AF-A0A2X3D0K8-F1
#
_cell.length_a   1.000
_cell.length_b   1.000
_cell.length_c   1.000
_cell.angle_alpha   90.00
_cell.angle_beta   90.00
_cell.angle_gamma   90.00
#
_symmetry.space_group_name_H-M   'P 1'
#
loop_
_entity.id
_entity.type
_entity.pdbx_description
1 polymer ?
#
loop_
_entity_poly.entity_id
_entity_poly.type
_entity_poly.pdbx_seq_one_letter_code
_entity_poly.pdbx_strand_id
1 'polypeptide(L)'
;MKLISDAFDSEYFATKVKDTNGVYVVPAFTGLGAPYWDPYARGAIFGLTRGVNSNHIIRATLESIAFQTRDVLEAMQADSGIRLHAPARRRRRGG
;
A
#
# COMPACT_ATOMS: atom_id res chain seq x y z
N MET A 1 -19.43 0.01 6.57
CA MET A 1 -18.34 -0.87 7.04
C MET A 1 -17.32 -0.01 7.74
N LYS A 2 -17.19 -0.12 9.07
CA LYS A 2 -16.23 0.66 9.87
C LYS A 2 -15.18 -0.32 10.39
N LEU A 3 -13.99 -0.34 9.76
CA LEU A 3 -12.93 -1.30 10.06
C LEU A 3 -12.04 -0.85 11.24
N ILE A 4 -11.85 0.46 11.38
CA ILE A 4 -11.10 1.09 12.47
C ILE A 4 -11.81 2.38 12.91
N SER A 5 -11.59 2.79 14.16
CA SER A 5 -12.19 4.00 14.73
C SER A 5 -11.30 5.21 14.52
N ASP A 6 -10.00 5.04 14.73
CA ASP A 6 -8.97 6.04 14.50
C ASP A 6 -7.88 5.53 13.53
N ALA A 7 -7.18 6.43 12.85
CA ALA A 7 -6.05 6.07 12.00
C ALA A 7 -4.91 5.43 12.80
N PHE A 8 -4.70 5.83 14.06
CA PHE A 8 -3.69 5.23 14.95
C PHE A 8 -3.98 3.76 15.26
N ASP A 9 -5.24 3.34 15.20
CA ASP A 9 -5.62 1.95 15.43
C ASP A 9 -5.16 1.02 14.30
N SER A 10 -4.88 1.56 13.10
CA SER A 10 -4.56 0.76 11.92
C SER A 10 -3.31 -0.09 12.11
N GLU A 11 -2.22 0.47 12.65
CA GLU A 11 -0.98 -0.26 12.94
C GLU A 11 -1.22 -1.29 14.05
N TYR A 12 -1.92 -0.90 15.12
CA TYR A 12 -2.24 -1.80 16.22
C TYR A 12 -3.00 -3.04 15.76
N PHE A 13 -4.02 -2.88 14.91
CA PHE A 13 -4.80 -4.01 14.39
C PHE A 13 -4.06 -4.80 13.31
N ALA A 14 -3.24 -4.15 12.47
CA ALA A 14 -2.43 -4.83 11.47
C ALA A 14 -1.40 -5.78 12.10
N THR A 15 -0.86 -5.45 13.27
CA THR A 15 0.08 -6.32 14.01
C THR A 15 -0.58 -7.52 14.69
N LYS A 16 -1.93 -7.57 14.77
CA LYS A 16 -2.66 -8.71 15.34
C LYS A 16 -2.71 -9.93 14.42
N VAL A 17 -2.31 -9.78 13.16
CA VAL A 17 -2.19 -10.87 12.18
C VAL A 17 -0.75 -10.95 11.68
N LYS A 18 -0.29 -12.17 11.39
CA LYS A 18 1.11 -12.40 10.95
C LYS A 18 1.35 -11.96 9.51
N ASP A 19 0.32 -12.01 8.68
CA ASP A 19 0.32 -11.69 7.25
C ASP A 19 -1.08 -11.19 6.80
N THR A 20 -1.25 -10.93 5.51
CA THR A 20 -2.52 -10.53 4.88
C THR A 20 -3.40 -11.71 4.51
N ASN A 21 -2.95 -12.95 4.72
CA ASN A 21 -3.62 -14.19 4.32
C ASN A 21 -4.03 -14.19 2.83
N GLY A 22 -3.17 -13.66 1.97
CA GLY A 22 -3.40 -13.55 0.52
C GLY A 22 -4.32 -12.41 0.11
N VAL A 23 -4.80 -11.58 1.05
CA VAL A 23 -5.61 -10.41 0.73
C VAL A 23 -4.75 -9.34 0.09
N TYR A 24 -5.24 -8.80 -1.03
CA TYR A 24 -4.64 -7.67 -1.71
C TYR A 24 -5.67 -6.56 -1.88
N VAL A 25 -5.28 -5.33 -1.55
CA VAL A 25 -6.13 -4.14 -1.69
C VAL A 25 -5.56 -3.29 -2.81
N VAL A 26 -6.39 -2.93 -3.78
CA VAL A 26 -6.07 -1.93 -4.80
C VAL A 26 -6.69 -0.60 -4.36
N PRO A 27 -5.89 0.39 -3.94
CA PRO A 27 -6.41 1.67 -3.44
C PRO A 27 -6.74 2.66 -4.56
N ALA A 28 -7.51 2.23 -5.57
CA ALA A 28 -7.93 3.04 -6.73
C ALA A 28 -9.26 3.78 -6.46
N PHE A 29 -9.41 4.43 -5.31
CA PHE A 29 -10.68 5.06 -4.92
C PHE A 29 -11.07 6.27 -5.79
N THR A 30 -10.08 6.94 -6.38
CA THR A 30 -10.25 8.10 -7.27
C THR A 30 -9.78 7.82 -8.70
N GLY A 31 -9.72 6.54 -9.09
CA GLY A 31 -9.01 6.11 -10.29
C GLY A 31 -7.51 5.88 -10.05
N LEU A 32 -6.83 5.34 -11.06
CA LEU A 32 -5.39 5.15 -11.06
C LEU A 32 -4.75 6.29 -11.87
N GLY A 33 -3.88 7.05 -11.22
CA GLY A 33 -3.03 8.04 -11.89
C GLY A 33 -1.90 7.38 -12.69
N ALA A 34 -0.84 8.15 -12.95
CA ALA A 34 0.39 7.59 -13.53
C ALA A 34 0.88 6.37 -12.71
N PRO A 35 1.33 5.27 -13.35
CA PRO A 35 1.51 5.01 -14.80
C PRO A 35 0.28 4.49 -15.57
N TYR A 36 -0.77 4.04 -14.88
CA TYR A 36 -1.85 3.26 -15.50
C TYR A 36 -2.92 4.14 -16.17
N TRP A 37 -3.06 5.41 -15.74
CA TRP A 37 -3.96 6.41 -16.33
C TRP A 37 -5.39 5.90 -16.58
N ASP A 38 -5.94 5.17 -15.61
CA ASP A 38 -7.29 4.63 -15.68
C ASP A 38 -8.21 5.37 -14.68
N PRO A 39 -8.98 6.39 -15.13
CA PRO A 39 -9.92 7.10 -14.28
C PRO A 39 -11.16 6.27 -13.91
N TYR A 40 -11.40 5.15 -14.60
CA TYR A 40 -12.50 4.23 -14.32
C TYR A 40 -12.10 3.13 -13.34
N ALA A 41 -10.81 2.96 -13.05
CA ALA A 41 -10.35 2.07 -12.00
C ALA A 41 -11.05 2.40 -10.67
N ARG A 42 -11.43 1.36 -9.94
CA ARG A 42 -12.09 1.45 -8.64
C ARG A 42 -11.32 0.62 -7.63
N GLY A 43 -11.44 1.02 -6.37
CA GLY A 43 -10.87 0.26 -5.27
C GLY A 43 -11.41 -1.17 -5.27
N ALA A 44 -10.51 -2.14 -5.17
CA ALA A 44 -10.86 -3.56 -5.21
C ALA A 44 -10.11 -4.33 -4.12
N ILE A 45 -10.74 -5.39 -3.60
CA ILE A 45 -10.13 -6.30 -2.63
C ILE A 45 -10.13 -7.69 -3.25
N PHE A 46 -8.96 -8.30 -3.35
CA PHE A 46 -8.74 -9.65 -3.89
C PHE A 46 -8.27 -10.60 -2.80
N GLY A 47 -8.42 -11.91 -3.03
CA GLY A 47 -7.89 -12.94 -2.13
C GLY A 47 -8.70 -13.17 -0.85
N LEU A 48 -9.98 -12.76 -0.82
CA LEU A 48 -10.85 -13.04 0.31
C LEU A 48 -11.14 -14.54 0.41
N THR A 49 -10.74 -15.14 1.53
CA THR A 49 -11.04 -16.53 1.89
C THR A 49 -11.74 -16.60 3.25
N ARG A 50 -12.27 -17.75 3.63
CA ARG A 50 -13.01 -17.93 4.90
C ARG A 50 -12.18 -17.63 6.16
N GLY A 51 -10.84 -17.69 6.07
CA GLY A 51 -9.93 -17.37 7.16
C GLY A 51 -9.60 -15.87 7.30
N VAL A 52 -10.06 -15.04 6.36
CA VAL A 52 -9.81 -13.60 6.36
C VAL A 52 -10.70 -12.91 7.38
N ASN A 53 -10.12 -11.99 8.12
CA ASN A 53 -10.82 -11.12 9.07
C ASN A 53 -10.44 -9.65 8.84
N SER A 54 -11.06 -8.74 9.60
CA SER A 54 -10.82 -7.29 9.49
C SER A 54 -9.34 -6.90 9.62
N ASN A 55 -8.57 -7.57 10.49
CA ASN A 55 -7.16 -7.25 10.70
C ASN A 55 -6.31 -7.56 9.45
N HIS A 56 -6.64 -8.61 8.70
CA HIS A 56 -5.98 -8.92 7.42
C HIS A 56 -6.26 -7.84 6.36
N ILE A 57 -7.49 -7.32 6.31
CA ILE A 57 -7.87 -6.23 5.39
C ILE A 57 -7.16 -4.94 5.78
N ILE A 58 -7.10 -4.61 7.07
CA ILE A 58 -6.38 -3.42 7.58
C ILE A 58 -4.90 -3.52 7.21
N ARG A 59 -4.27 -4.67 7.47
CA ARG A 59 -2.86 -4.90 7.10
C ARG A 59 -2.64 -4.82 5.58
N ALA A 60 -3.47 -5.47 4.78
CA ALA A 60 -3.37 -5.43 3.32
C ALA A 60 -3.54 -4.01 2.77
N THR A 61 -4.39 -3.20 3.40
CA THR A 61 -4.54 -1.79 3.05
C THR A 61 -3.26 -1.01 3.34
N LEU A 62 -2.65 -1.18 4.51
CA LEU A 62 -1.38 -0.53 4.84
C LEU A 62 -0.24 -0.94 3.88
N GLU A 63 -0.14 -2.24 3.57
CA GLU A 63 0.84 -2.74 2.60
C GLU A 63 0.58 -2.20 1.18
N SER A 64 -0.69 -2.03 0.77
CA SER A 64 -1.05 -1.50 -0.55
C SER A 64 -0.61 -0.05 -0.78
N ILE A 65 -0.58 0.77 0.27
CA ILE A 65 -0.12 2.16 0.19
C ILE A 65 1.38 2.20 -0.12
N ALA A 66 2.15 1.29 0.48
CA ALA A 66 3.58 1.15 0.20
C ALA A 66 3.82 0.69 -1.25
N PHE A 67 3.03 -0.25 -1.76
CA PHE A 67 3.11 -0.68 -3.17
C PHE A 67 2.74 0.43 -4.14
N GLN A 68 1.69 1.22 -3.87
CA GLN A 68 1.33 2.36 -4.72
C GLN A 68 2.48 3.36 -4.87
N THR A 69 3.20 3.66 -3.78
CA THR A 69 4.36 4.56 -3.82
C THR A 69 5.50 3.96 -4.65
N ARG A 70 5.74 2.64 -4.54
CA ARG A 70 6.72 1.94 -5.36
C ARG A 70 6.34 1.97 -6.84
N ASP A 71 5.08 1.72 -7.19
CA ASP A 71 4.62 1.67 -8.58
C ASP A 71 4.77 3.04 -9.27
N VAL A 72 4.51 4.14 -8.55
CA VAL A 72 4.78 5.50 -9.04
C VAL A 72 6.28 5.73 -9.23
N LEU A 73 7.12 5.29 -8.30
CA LEU A 73 8.57 5.40 -8.42
C LEU A 73 9.12 4.58 -9.59
N GLU A 74 8.62 3.35 -9.80
CA GLU A 74 9.00 2.50 -10.93
C GLU A 74 8.57 3.11 -12.27
N ALA A 75 7.37 3.68 -12.34
CA ALA A 75 6.91 4.45 -13.50
C ALA A 75 7.82 5.63 -13.82
N MET A 76 8.18 6.42 -12.81
CA MET A 76 9.09 7.56 -12.98
C MET A 76 10.50 7.11 -13.42
N GLN A 77 10.98 5.96 -12.95
CA GLN A 77 12.27 5.39 -13.39
C GLN A 77 12.22 4.89 -14.83
N ALA A 78 11.11 4.27 -15.23
CA ALA A 78 10.89 3.77 -16.59
C ALA A 78 10.78 4.92 -17.60
N ASP A 79 10.10 6.00 -17.25
CA ASP A 79 9.92 7.18 -18.11
C ASP A 79 11.18 8.06 -18.20
N SER A 80 11.96 8.17 -17.12
CA SER A 80 13.18 9.00 -17.09
C SER A 80 14.45 8.30 -17.58
N GLY A 81 14.45 6.97 -17.70
CA GLY A 81 15.67 6.18 -17.99
C GLY A 81 16.72 6.21 -16.87
N ILE A 82 16.42 6.82 -15.72
CA ILE A 82 17.32 6.96 -14.58
C ILE A 82 16.82 6.04 -13.45
N ARG A 83 17.65 5.08 -13.03
CA ARG A 83 17.36 4.27 -11.83
C ARG A 83 17.46 5.15 -10.59
N LEU A 84 16.33 5.47 -9.97
CA LEU A 84 16.28 6.15 -8.68
C LEU A 84 16.71 5.14 -7.60
N HIS A 85 17.97 5.25 -7.16
CA HIS A 85 18.43 4.54 -5.98
C HIS A 85 17.71 5.08 -4.74
N ALA A 86 17.23 4.17 -3.87
CA ALA A 86 16.69 4.50 -2.56
C ALA A 86 17.63 5.48 -1.84
N PRO A 87 17.11 6.51 -1.15
CA PRO A 87 17.94 7.51 -0.52
C PRO A 87 18.89 6.83 0.46
N ALA A 88 20.19 6.92 0.16
CA ALA A 88 21.23 6.43 1.03
C ALA A 88 21.01 7.03 2.42
N ARG A 89 20.85 6.16 3.43
CA ARG A 89 20.74 6.52 4.85
C ARG A 89 21.72 7.65 5.14
N ARG A 90 21.21 8.88 5.24
CA ARG A 90 22.00 10.03 5.66
C ARG A 90 22.35 9.76 7.12
N ARG A 91 23.55 9.22 7.37
CA ARG A 91 24.11 9.11 8.71
C ARG A 91 23.99 10.51 9.33
N ARG A 92 23.13 10.63 10.34
CA ARG A 92 23.14 11.77 11.25
C ARG A 92 24.57 11.85 11.80
N ARG A 93 25.36 12.82 11.35
CA ARG A 93 26.54 13.24 12.11
C ARG A 93 26.01 13.92 13.35
N GLY A 94 26.37 13.37 14.51
CA GLY A 94 26.15 14.00 15.79
C GLY A 94 26.91 15.32 15.89
N GLY A 95 26.33 16.21 16.68
CA GLY A 95 26.89 17.41 17.27
C GLY A 95 26.08 17.67 18.52
#